data_AF-A0AAE9T2A0-F1
#
_entry.id   AF-A0AAE9T2A0-F1
#
_cell.length_a   1.000
_cell.length_b   1.000
_cell.length_c   1.000
_cell.angle_alpha   90.00
_cell.angle_beta   90.00
_cell.angle_gamma   90.00
#
_symmetry.space_group_name_H-M   'P 1'
#
loop_
_entity.id
_entity.type
_entity.pdbx_description
1 polymer ?
#
loop_
_entity_poly.entity_id
_entity_poly.type
_entity_poly.pdbx_seq_one_letter_code
_entity_poly.pdbx_strand_id
1 'polypeptide(L)'
;MSSFDYVNQHYGVNACVGRRVIAYGEPGTIVRDFGNYIGIVLDSAPHADPRRYHPTDGIKYGDIIEYTPPEINARQAKAKCNYREYQDADYGHDFAEWLGINVPRVDYDSSRGEWRMYRYGDYRDSSIYGEWCKTKKAAKASYKDALKKYRTA
;
A
#
# COMPACT_ATOMS: atom_id res chain seq x y z
N MET A 1 -12.86 27.93 -3.29
CA MET A 1 -11.98 27.89 -2.11
C MET A 1 -10.69 27.24 -2.54
N SER A 2 -9.59 27.97 -2.37
CA SER A 2 -8.24 27.46 -2.58
C SER A 2 -7.87 26.46 -1.48
N SER A 3 -6.88 25.61 -1.75
CA SER A 3 -6.38 24.65 -0.76
C SER A 3 -5.94 25.39 0.50
N PHE A 4 -6.32 24.90 1.68
CA PHE A 4 -6.03 25.48 3.01
C PHE A 4 -6.76 26.78 3.37
N ASP A 5 -7.68 27.29 2.54
CA ASP A 5 -8.44 28.52 2.85
C ASP A 5 -9.10 28.45 4.24
N TYR A 6 -9.79 27.35 4.53
CA TYR A 6 -10.47 27.15 5.81
C TYR A 6 -9.46 27.15 6.97
N VAL A 7 -8.38 26.38 6.85
CA VAL A 7 -7.35 26.26 7.91
C VAL A 7 -6.74 27.62 8.21
N ASN A 8 -6.37 28.37 7.17
CA ASN A 8 -5.71 29.66 7.31
C ASN A 8 -6.64 30.70 7.93
N GLN A 9 -7.92 30.72 7.53
CA GLN A 9 -8.90 31.65 8.08
C GLN A 9 -9.33 31.28 9.52
N HIS A 10 -9.57 30.00 9.78
CA HIS A 10 -10.11 29.54 11.05
C HIS A 10 -9.05 29.51 12.17
N TYR A 11 -7.85 29.04 11.85
CA TYR A 11 -6.77 28.89 12.84
C TYR A 11 -5.73 30.02 12.79
N GLY A 12 -5.81 30.92 11.80
CA GLY A 12 -4.86 32.03 11.66
C GLY A 12 -3.42 31.58 11.33
N VAL A 13 -3.27 30.43 10.67
CA VAL A 13 -1.97 29.87 10.28
C VAL A 13 -1.63 30.19 8.83
N ASN A 14 -0.40 29.88 8.41
CA ASN A 14 0.08 30.06 7.04
C ASN A 14 0.40 28.70 6.40
N ALA A 15 -0.62 27.85 6.31
CA ALA A 15 -0.53 26.52 5.69
C ALA A 15 -0.63 26.62 4.16
N CYS A 16 0.33 26.01 3.48
CA CYS A 16 0.34 25.85 2.02
C CYS A 16 1.16 24.61 1.63
N VAL A 17 0.92 24.08 0.42
CA VAL A 17 1.73 22.98 -0.12
C VAL A 17 3.20 23.43 -0.21
N GLY A 18 4.12 22.57 0.21
CA GLY A 18 5.56 22.87 0.20
C GLY A 18 6.06 23.61 1.43
N ARG A 19 5.19 24.01 2.37
CA ARG A 19 5.64 24.60 3.63
C ARG A 19 6.33 23.56 4.51
N ARG A 20 7.56 23.87 4.92
CA ARG A 20 8.32 23.12 5.92
C ARG A 20 7.73 23.34 7.30
N VAL A 21 7.68 22.26 8.07
CA VAL A 21 7.16 22.26 9.43
C VAL A 21 7.98 21.35 10.33
N ILE A 22 7.99 21.65 11.63
CA ILE A 22 8.38 20.71 12.68
C ILE A 22 7.09 20.28 13.38
N ALA A 23 6.69 19.03 13.20
CA ALA A 23 5.49 18.43 13.77
C ALA A 23 5.87 17.52 14.94
N TYR A 24 5.49 17.90 16.16
CA TYR A 24 5.83 17.19 17.40
C TYR A 24 7.34 16.86 17.54
N GLY A 25 8.20 17.76 17.06
CA GLY A 25 9.65 17.60 17.09
C GLY A 25 10.25 16.93 15.85
N GLU A 26 9.44 16.41 14.93
CA GLU A 26 9.90 15.79 13.69
C GLU A 26 9.74 16.71 12.47
N PRO A 27 10.77 16.85 11.62
CA PRO A 27 10.67 17.67 10.42
C PRO A 27 9.81 17.02 9.34
N GLY A 28 9.05 17.84 8.62
CA GLY A 28 8.21 17.41 7.51
C GLY A 28 7.76 18.55 6.61
N THR A 29 6.93 18.21 5.62
CA THR A 29 6.40 19.13 4.62
C THR A 29 4.88 19.01 4.54
N ILE A 30 4.18 20.14 4.48
CA ILE A 30 2.74 20.17 4.19
C ILE A 30 2.53 19.86 2.71
N VAL A 31 1.69 18.87 2.39
CA VAL A 31 1.49 18.40 1.01
C VAL A 31 0.02 18.26 0.62
N ARG A 32 -0.91 18.31 1.58
CA ARG A 32 -2.34 18.12 1.34
C ARG A 32 -3.21 18.84 2.35
N ASP A 33 -4.36 19.34 1.90
CA ASP A 33 -5.42 19.87 2.75
C ASP A 33 -6.40 18.77 3.18
N PHE A 34 -6.76 18.74 4.46
CA PHE A 34 -7.75 17.84 5.06
C PHE A 34 -8.86 18.60 5.80
N GLY A 35 -9.15 19.85 5.42
CA GLY A 35 -10.23 20.65 6.01
C GLY A 35 -9.82 21.24 7.36
N ASN A 36 -10.18 20.61 8.48
CA ASN A 36 -9.73 21.07 9.81
C ASN A 36 -8.27 20.69 10.12
N TYR A 37 -7.64 19.88 9.27
CA TYR A 37 -6.30 19.33 9.47
C TYR A 37 -5.38 19.63 8.30
N ILE A 38 -4.08 19.67 8.56
CA ILE A 38 -3.04 19.74 7.53
C ILE A 38 -2.41 18.36 7.31
N GLY A 39 -2.15 18.01 6.05
CA GLY A 39 -1.51 16.77 5.64
C GLY A 39 -0.01 16.93 5.56
N ILE A 40 0.72 16.35 6.51
CA ILE A 40 2.19 16.44 6.58
C ILE A 40 2.80 15.09 6.19
N VAL A 41 3.83 15.15 5.34
CA VAL A 41 4.76 14.03 5.11
C VAL A 41 6.04 14.31 5.88
N LEU A 42 6.40 13.39 6.77
CA LEU A 42 7.63 13.48 7.56
C LEU A 42 8.83 13.07 6.73
N ASP A 43 9.98 13.70 6.98
CA ASP A 43 11.22 13.39 6.27
C ASP A 43 11.74 11.98 6.57
N SER A 44 11.39 11.44 7.74
CA SER A 44 11.68 10.06 8.14
C SER A 44 10.97 9.02 7.27
N ALA A 45 9.87 9.40 6.62
CA ALA A 45 9.05 8.51 5.80
C ALA A 45 8.48 9.25 4.55
N PRO A 46 9.33 9.65 3.59
CA PRO A 46 8.95 10.55 2.49
C PRO A 46 7.94 9.92 1.50
N HIS A 47 7.84 8.59 1.46
CA HIS A 47 6.90 7.86 0.61
C HIS A 47 5.61 7.47 1.33
N ALA A 48 5.50 7.75 2.63
CA ALA A 48 4.30 7.48 3.39
C ALA A 48 3.15 8.36 2.93
N ASP A 49 1.92 7.93 3.25
CA ASP A 49 0.77 8.79 3.05
C ASP A 49 0.78 9.99 4.00
N PRO A 50 0.36 11.18 3.53
CA PRO A 50 0.30 12.37 4.37
C PRO A 50 -0.61 12.11 5.56
N ARG A 51 -0.07 12.26 6.77
CA ARG A 51 -0.83 12.09 8.01
C ARG A 51 -1.52 13.41 8.36
N ARG A 52 -2.66 13.30 9.05
CA ARG A 52 -3.44 14.46 9.53
C ARG A 52 -2.80 15.00 10.81
N TYR A 53 -2.50 16.28 10.82
CA TYR A 53 -2.02 17.01 11.99
C TYR A 53 -2.91 18.21 12.26
N HIS A 54 -3.16 18.51 13.53
CA HIS A 54 -3.92 19.70 13.89
C HIS A 54 -3.07 20.95 13.59
N PRO A 55 -3.60 21.99 12.93
CA PRO A 55 -2.78 23.09 12.43
C PRO A 55 -2.06 23.88 13.52
N THR A 56 -2.55 23.85 14.76
CA THR A 56 -2.00 24.62 15.90
C THR A 56 -1.38 23.77 17.00
N ASP A 57 -1.50 22.43 16.95
CA ASP A 57 -1.00 21.56 18.03
C ASP A 57 0.35 20.96 17.66
N GLY A 58 1.40 21.39 18.37
CA GLY A 58 2.75 20.84 18.19
C GLY A 58 3.39 21.14 16.83
N ILE A 59 2.84 22.10 16.06
CA ILE A 59 3.34 22.46 14.72
C ILE A 59 4.11 23.78 14.77
N LYS A 60 5.34 23.77 14.25
CA LYS A 60 6.11 24.99 13.97
C LYS A 60 6.24 25.16 12.46
N TYR A 61 5.78 26.30 11.94
CA TYR A 61 5.84 26.63 10.52
C TYR A 61 7.17 27.28 10.16
N GLY A 62 7.77 26.86 9.05
CA GLY A 62 9.04 27.37 8.53
C GLY A 62 8.92 27.86 7.09
N ASP A 63 9.98 27.67 6.31
CA ASP A 63 10.07 28.18 4.94
C ASP A 63 9.21 27.41 3.94
N ILE A 64 8.96 28.01 2.77
CA ILE A 64 8.31 27.32 1.65
C ILE A 64 9.41 26.72 0.79
N ILE A 65 9.28 25.44 0.49
CA ILE A 65 10.10 24.74 -0.50
C ILE A 65 9.23 24.36 -1.70
N GLU A 66 9.88 24.20 -2.85
CA GLU A 66 9.24 23.55 -3.99
C GLU A 66 9.07 22.06 -3.67
N TYR A 67 7.81 21.64 -3.47
CA TYR A 67 7.51 20.24 -3.19
C TYR A 67 7.25 19.49 -4.49
N THR A 68 8.10 18.50 -4.75
CA THR A 68 7.85 17.50 -5.79
C THR A 68 7.38 16.21 -5.11
N PRO A 69 6.16 15.72 -5.40
CA PRO A 69 5.73 14.41 -4.92
C PRO A 69 6.73 13.31 -5.30
N PRO A 70 6.93 12.28 -4.47
CA PRO A 70 7.83 11.19 -4.82
C PRO A 70 7.41 10.56 -6.15
N GLU A 71 8.35 10.39 -7.06
CA GLU A 71 8.10 9.67 -8.31
C GLU A 71 7.79 8.20 -7.99
N ILE A 72 6.52 7.83 -8.13
CA ILE A 72 6.06 6.45 -8.07
C ILE A 72 5.73 5.98 -9.48
N ASN A 73 6.13 4.76 -9.82
CA ASN A 73 5.76 4.20 -11.11
C ASN A 73 4.25 3.89 -11.15
N ALA A 74 3.68 3.77 -12.35
CA ALA A 74 2.25 3.51 -12.53
C ALA A 74 1.76 2.25 -11.80
N ARG A 75 2.61 1.23 -11.67
CA ARG A 75 2.29 0.00 -10.93
C ARG A 75 2.15 0.27 -9.43
N GLN A 76 3.05 1.05 -8.85
CA GLN A 76 3.00 1.46 -7.45
C GLN A 76 1.79 2.36 -7.18
N ALA A 77 1.51 3.31 -8.06
CA ALA A 77 0.32 4.16 -7.98
C ALA A 77 -0.96 3.32 -7.96
N LYS A 78 -1.09 2.38 -8.91
CA LYS A 78 -2.22 1.45 -8.97
C LYS A 78 -2.34 0.59 -7.71
N ALA A 79 -1.23 0.04 -7.21
CA ALA A 79 -1.24 -0.76 -5.98
C ALA A 79 -1.74 0.05 -4.77
N LYS A 80 -1.38 1.33 -4.69
CA LYS A 80 -1.82 2.24 -3.63
C LYS A 80 -3.30 2.58 -3.74
N CYS A 81 -3.81 2.83 -4.94
CA CYS A 81 -5.25 3.00 -5.18
C CYS A 81 -6.04 1.75 -4.79
N ASN A 82 -5.64 0.58 -5.28
CA ASN A 82 -6.33 -0.68 -4.99
C ASN A 82 -6.45 -0.95 -3.47
N TYR A 83 -5.39 -0.66 -2.71
CA TYR A 83 -5.41 -0.86 -1.26
C TYR A 83 -6.32 0.12 -0.53
N ARG A 84 -6.35 1.39 -0.97
CA ARG A 84 -7.28 2.38 -0.41
C ARG A 84 -8.74 2.02 -0.70
N GLU A 85 -9.03 1.66 -1.94
CA GLU A 85 -10.39 1.25 -2.33
C GLU A 85 -10.85 0.02 -1.51
N TYR A 86 -9.95 -0.93 -1.25
CA TYR A 86 -10.22 -2.05 -0.34
C TYR A 86 -10.55 -1.60 1.09
N GLN A 87 -9.79 -0.64 1.63
CA GLN A 87 -10.04 -0.08 2.96
C GLN A 87 -11.36 0.68 3.05
N ASP A 88 -11.74 1.38 1.99
CA ASP A 88 -12.98 2.18 1.94
C ASP A 88 -14.23 1.31 1.67
N ALA A 89 -14.06 0.11 1.10
CA ALA A 89 -15.17 -0.74 0.66
C ALA A 89 -15.89 -1.51 1.79
N ASP A 90 -15.41 -1.44 3.04
CA ASP A 90 -15.90 -2.25 4.17
C ASP A 90 -16.14 -3.74 3.79
N TYR A 91 -15.24 -4.26 2.93
CA TYR A 91 -15.42 -5.53 2.25
C TYR A 91 -14.96 -6.69 3.16
N GLY A 92 -15.86 -7.64 3.45
CA GLY A 92 -15.61 -8.75 4.40
C GLY A 92 -14.66 -9.85 3.93
N HIS A 93 -14.00 -9.68 2.78
CA HIS A 93 -13.10 -10.65 2.16
C HIS A 93 -11.63 -10.22 2.29
N ASP A 94 -10.71 -11.14 1.98
CA ASP A 94 -9.28 -10.82 2.04
C ASP A 94 -8.83 -9.94 0.86
N PHE A 95 -7.70 -9.24 1.04
CA PHE A 95 -7.18 -8.33 0.02
C PHE A 95 -6.75 -9.04 -1.28
N ALA A 96 -6.38 -10.33 -1.22
CA ALA A 96 -6.03 -11.07 -2.42
C ALA A 96 -7.27 -11.42 -3.25
N GLU A 97 -8.39 -11.75 -2.60
CA GLU A 97 -9.71 -11.90 -3.23
C GLU A 97 -10.17 -10.59 -3.88
N TRP A 98 -9.99 -9.45 -3.19
CA TRP A 98 -10.24 -8.11 -3.76
C TRP A 98 -9.44 -7.86 -5.04
N LEU A 99 -8.17 -8.27 -5.06
CA LEU A 99 -7.32 -8.16 -6.24
C LEU A 99 -7.63 -9.20 -7.33
N GLY A 100 -8.57 -10.11 -7.11
CA GLY A 100 -8.87 -11.23 -8.01
C GLY A 100 -7.70 -12.21 -8.14
N ILE A 101 -6.81 -12.26 -7.15
CA ILE A 101 -5.63 -13.12 -7.17
C ILE A 101 -6.03 -14.49 -6.64
N ASN A 102 -5.93 -15.50 -7.49
CA ASN A 102 -6.07 -16.90 -7.07
C ASN A 102 -4.83 -17.33 -6.24
N VAL A 103 -4.99 -17.29 -4.91
CA VAL A 103 -3.91 -17.52 -3.94
C VAL A 103 -3.51 -19.00 -3.88
N PRO A 104 -2.22 -19.34 -4.05
CA PRO A 104 -1.78 -20.72 -3.91
C PRO A 104 -1.76 -21.17 -2.45
N ARG A 105 -2.20 -22.41 -2.23
CA ARG A 105 -2.19 -23.12 -0.94
C ARG A 105 -1.01 -24.06 -0.85
N VAL A 106 -0.66 -24.46 0.36
CA VAL A 106 0.42 -25.42 0.64
C VAL A 106 -0.16 -26.61 1.40
N ASP A 107 0.03 -27.81 0.86
CA ASP A 107 -0.24 -29.07 1.54
C ASP A 107 1.05 -29.61 2.18
N TYR A 108 0.88 -30.37 3.26
CA TYR A 108 1.93 -31.13 3.92
C TYR A 108 1.51 -32.60 4.04
N ASP A 109 2.33 -33.49 3.52
CA ASP A 109 2.18 -34.93 3.68
C ASP A 109 3.09 -35.38 4.84
N SER A 110 2.47 -35.71 5.96
CA SER A 110 3.16 -36.17 7.18
C SER A 110 3.80 -37.54 7.03
N SER A 111 3.33 -38.38 6.09
CA SER A 111 3.88 -39.72 5.86
C SER A 111 5.21 -39.67 5.10
N ARG A 112 5.34 -38.72 4.16
CA ARG A 112 6.53 -38.54 3.32
C ARG A 112 7.44 -37.41 3.80
N GLY A 113 6.96 -36.58 4.71
CA GLY A 113 7.63 -35.35 5.14
C GLY A 113 7.77 -34.35 3.98
N GLU A 114 6.76 -34.29 3.11
CA GLU A 114 6.81 -33.54 1.85
C GLU A 114 5.78 -32.43 1.82
N TRP A 115 6.10 -31.40 1.04
CA TRP A 115 5.29 -30.22 0.85
C TRP A 115 4.90 -30.14 -0.62
N ARG A 116 3.68 -29.68 -0.90
CA ARG A 116 3.23 -29.37 -2.26
C ARG A 116 2.52 -28.03 -2.26
N MET A 117 2.80 -27.20 -3.26
CA MET A 117 2.08 -25.94 -3.46
C MET A 117 1.16 -26.07 -4.68
N TYR A 118 -0.06 -25.55 -4.57
CA TYR A 118 -1.07 -25.70 -5.61
C TYR A 118 -2.08 -24.55 -5.56
N ARG A 119 -2.87 -24.39 -6.61
CA ARG A 119 -4.07 -23.55 -6.60
C ARG A 119 -5.22 -24.31 -7.25
N TYR A 120 -6.42 -24.14 -6.72
CA TYR A 120 -7.61 -24.65 -7.39
C TYR A 120 -7.93 -23.78 -8.59
N GLY A 121 -8.25 -24.42 -9.71
CA GLY A 121 -8.90 -23.77 -10.84
C GLY A 121 -10.34 -23.45 -10.47
N ASP A 122 -10.93 -22.48 -11.18
CA ASP A 122 -12.36 -22.27 -11.14
C ASP A 122 -13.04 -23.07 -12.27
N TYR A 123 -14.23 -22.67 -12.70
CA TYR A 123 -14.94 -23.33 -13.81
C TYR A 123 -14.35 -23.01 -15.19
N ARG A 124 -13.45 -22.03 -15.30
CA ARG A 124 -12.78 -21.61 -16.54
C ARG A 124 -11.33 -22.07 -16.59
N ASP A 125 -10.69 -22.18 -15.43
CA ASP A 125 -9.27 -22.52 -15.30
C ASP A 125 -9.04 -23.94 -14.77
N SER A 126 -7.97 -24.59 -15.23
CA SER A 126 -7.53 -25.85 -14.63
C SER A 126 -6.85 -25.62 -13.27
N SER A 127 -7.01 -26.58 -12.36
CA SER A 127 -6.22 -26.61 -11.13
C SER A 127 -4.74 -26.87 -11.44
N ILE A 128 -3.85 -26.15 -10.75
CA ILE A 128 -2.40 -26.22 -10.99
C ILE A 128 -1.75 -26.74 -9.72
N TYR A 129 -1.04 -27.85 -9.86
CA TYR A 129 -0.28 -28.48 -8.80
C TYR A 129 1.21 -28.43 -9.12
N GLY A 130 2.02 -28.06 -8.12
CA GLY A 130 3.44 -28.40 -8.12
C GLY A 130 3.67 -29.85 -7.70
N GLU A 131 4.91 -30.27 -7.78
CA GLU A 131 5.37 -31.57 -7.29
C GLU A 131 5.50 -31.58 -5.76
N TRP A 132 5.34 -32.78 -5.18
CA TRP A 132 5.69 -33.02 -3.79
C TRP A 132 7.21 -32.94 -3.60
N CYS A 133 7.64 -32.15 -2.62
CA CYS A 133 9.05 -31.85 -2.40
C CYS A 133 9.40 -31.88 -0.91
N LYS A 134 10.63 -32.26 -0.56
CA LYS A 134 11.11 -32.30 0.84
C LYS A 134 11.10 -30.95 1.57
N THR A 135 11.06 -29.83 0.84
CA THR A 135 11.05 -28.49 1.45
C THR A 135 9.98 -27.60 0.82
N LYS A 136 9.41 -26.67 1.62
CA LYS A 136 8.47 -25.64 1.12
C LYS A 136 9.08 -24.80 0.00
N LYS A 137 10.38 -24.52 0.04
CA LYS A 137 11.08 -23.73 -0.99
C LYS A 137 11.11 -24.47 -2.33
N ALA A 138 11.41 -25.76 -2.32
CA ALA A 138 11.40 -26.60 -3.52
C ALA A 138 9.97 -26.77 -4.07
N ALA A 139 8.99 -26.99 -3.20
CA ALA A 139 7.58 -27.07 -3.58
C ALA A 139 7.08 -25.79 -4.28
N LYS A 140 7.47 -24.61 -3.74
CA LYS A 140 7.16 -23.31 -4.34
C LYS A 140 7.83 -23.12 -5.71
N ALA A 141 9.05 -23.61 -5.89
CA ALA A 141 9.75 -23.54 -7.18
C ALA A 141 9.03 -24.42 -8.22
N SER A 142 8.75 -25.68 -7.87
CA SER A 142 8.00 -26.60 -8.73
C SER A 142 6.63 -26.05 -9.14
N TYR A 143 5.88 -25.46 -8.19
CA TYR A 143 4.60 -24.81 -8.49
C TYR A 143 4.74 -23.63 -9.47
N LYS A 144 5.78 -22.80 -9.34
CA LYS A 144 6.03 -21.69 -10.27
C LYS A 144 6.33 -22.19 -11.68
N ASP A 145 7.05 -23.30 -11.81
CA ASP A 145 7.33 -23.92 -13.11
C ASP A 145 6.06 -24.48 -13.75
N ALA A 146 5.21 -25.16 -12.96
CA ALA A 146 3.90 -25.63 -13.41
C ALA A 146 2.99 -24.46 -13.86
N LEU A 147 2.97 -23.37 -13.08
CA LEU A 147 2.21 -22.16 -13.41
C LEU A 147 2.73 -21.48 -14.68
N LYS A 148 4.06 -21.45 -14.89
CA LYS A 148 4.65 -20.91 -16.12
C LYS A 148 4.22 -21.74 -17.33
N LYS A 149 4.28 -23.07 -17.23
CA LYS A 149 3.82 -23.99 -18.29
C LYS A 149 2.35 -23.78 -18.63
N TYR A 150 1.48 -23.66 -17.62
CA TYR A 150 0.06 -23.39 -17.81
C TYR A 150 -0.20 -22.08 -18.56
N ARG A 151 0.55 -21.02 -18.26
CA ARG A 151 0.40 -19.70 -18.94
C ARG A 151 0.90 -19.69 -20.38
N THR A 152 1.73 -20.67 -20.76
CA THR A 152 2.30 -20.79 -22.11
C THR A 152 1.60 -21.86 -22.95
N ALA A 153 0.69 -22.62 -22.36
CA ALA A 153 -0.14 -23.62 -23.04
C ALA A 153 -1.43 -22.98 -23.55
#